data_AF-A0A1Y1LSQ4-F1
#
_entry.id   AF-A0A1Y1LSQ4-F1
#
_cell.length_a   1.000
_cell.length_b   1.000
_cell.length_c   1.000
_cell.angle_alpha   90.00
_cell.angle_beta   90.00
_cell.angle_gamma   90.00
#
_symmetry.space_group_name_H-M   'P 1'
#
loop_
_entity.id
_entity.type
_entity.pdbx_description
1 polymer ?
#
loop_
_entity_poly.entity_id
_entity_poly.type
_entity_poly.pdbx_seq_one_letter_code
_entity_poly.pdbx_strand_id
1 'polypeptide(L)'
;KADMQAELDAARERRRAQHQREKKQVAEHEEIRRVMMDEGIEVLDAEEAEKATPLDALVGTPLPGDEILEAIPVCAPWNALGKFKYKAKLQPGAVKKGKATKEVVERWKADSGKKGAVDESSLDSERMWPREVELIKGMKVEEIVNCVPAGKVRVMMSGG
;
A
#
# COMPACT_ATOMS: atom_id res chain seq x y z
N LYS A 1 -48.90 22.28 37.81
CA LYS A 1 -48.36 21.14 38.61
C LYS A 1 -48.20 19.87 37.75
N ALA A 2 -49.14 19.56 36.85
CA ALA A 2 -49.02 18.42 35.94
C ALA A 2 -47.89 18.57 34.89
N ASP A 3 -47.71 19.76 34.32
CA ASP A 3 -46.70 19.98 33.26
C ASP A 3 -45.25 19.83 33.74
N MET A 4 -44.95 20.31 34.96
CA MET A 4 -43.63 20.18 35.60
C MET A 4 -43.27 18.71 35.90
N GLN A 5 -44.27 17.87 36.18
CA GLN A 5 -44.08 16.43 36.42
C GLN A 5 -43.80 15.70 35.11
N ALA A 6 -44.55 16.02 34.04
CA ALA A 6 -44.36 15.47 32.71
C ALA A 6 -42.98 15.85 32.13
N GLU A 7 -42.51 17.07 32.38
CA GLU A 7 -41.19 17.53 31.94
C GLU A 7 -40.03 16.82 32.66
N LEU A 8 -40.19 16.57 33.97
CA LEU A 8 -39.22 15.81 34.78
C LEU A 8 -39.12 14.34 34.33
N ASP A 9 -40.25 13.72 33.99
CA ASP A 9 -40.27 12.33 33.53
C ASP A 9 -39.70 12.20 32.11
N ALA A 10 -40.00 13.15 31.21
CA ALA A 10 -39.36 13.23 29.89
C ALA A 10 -37.84 13.46 29.99
N ALA A 11 -37.36 14.26 30.94
CA ALA A 11 -35.93 14.47 31.17
C ALA A 11 -35.21 13.23 31.75
N ARG A 12 -35.90 12.40 32.54
CA ARG A 12 -35.38 11.11 33.01
C ARG A 12 -35.31 10.09 31.89
N GLU A 13 -36.31 10.05 31.02
CA GLU A 13 -36.36 9.14 29.88
C GLU A 13 -35.27 9.46 28.86
N ARG A 14 -35.05 10.75 28.53
CA ARG A 14 -33.94 11.19 27.67
C ARG A 14 -32.57 10.77 28.21
N ARG A 15 -32.32 10.94 29.52
CA ARG A 15 -31.06 10.52 30.16
C ARG A 15 -30.86 9.00 30.12
N ARG A 16 -31.94 8.23 30.32
CA ARG A 16 -31.88 6.76 30.21
C ARG A 16 -31.59 6.33 28.77
N ALA A 17 -32.23 6.95 27.78
CA ALA A 17 -32.00 6.65 26.37
C ALA A 17 -30.57 6.98 25.93
N GLN A 18 -30.02 8.11 26.38
CA GLN A 18 -28.63 8.49 26.09
C GLN A 18 -27.63 7.50 26.69
N HIS A 19 -27.79 7.16 27.97
CA HIS A 19 -26.91 6.21 28.66
C HIS A 19 -27.02 4.79 28.08
N GLN A 20 -28.19 4.38 27.60
CA GLN A 20 -28.36 3.10 26.90
C GLN A 20 -27.66 3.09 25.53
N ARG A 21 -27.69 4.20 24.80
CA ARG A 21 -26.95 4.34 23.53
C ARG A 21 -25.44 4.30 23.75
N GLU A 22 -24.94 5.00 24.76
CA GLU A 22 -23.52 4.97 25.13
C GLU A 22 -23.08 3.55 25.53
N LYS A 23 -23.86 2.86 26.38
CA LYS A 23 -23.57 1.47 26.74
C LYS A 23 -23.56 0.53 25.54
N LYS A 24 -24.50 0.69 24.60
CA LYS A 24 -24.56 -0.14 23.40
C LYS A 24 -23.36 0.11 22.49
N GLN A 25 -22.96 1.37 22.30
CA GLN A 25 -21.76 1.72 21.52
C GLN A 25 -20.48 1.17 22.15
N VAL A 26 -20.36 1.23 23.48
CA VAL A 26 -19.21 0.66 24.20
C VAL A 26 -19.17 -0.87 24.04
N ALA A 27 -20.31 -1.55 24.17
CA ALA A 27 -20.41 -3.00 24.00
C ALA A 27 -20.08 -3.44 22.56
N GLU A 28 -20.59 -2.72 21.56
CA GLU A 28 -20.31 -2.99 20.15
C GLU A 28 -18.82 -2.77 19.82
N HIS A 29 -18.21 -1.72 20.40
CA HIS A 29 -16.78 -1.46 20.24
C HIS A 29 -15.90 -2.54 20.91
N GLU A 30 -16.32 -3.05 22.07
CA GLU A 30 -15.63 -4.15 22.76
C GLU A 30 -15.76 -5.48 21.97
N GLU A 31 -16.91 -5.74 21.36
CA GLU A 31 -17.14 -6.91 20.53
C GLU A 31 -16.27 -6.89 19.26
N ILE A 32 -16.21 -5.75 18.56
CA ILE A 32 -15.32 -5.55 17.41
C ILE A 32 -13.86 -5.80 17.80
N ARG A 33 -13.43 -5.27 18.96
CA ARG A 33 -12.06 -5.46 19.45
C ARG A 33 -11.74 -6.92 19.76
N ARG A 34 -12.69 -7.68 20.33
CA ARG A 34 -12.52 -9.11 20.57
C ARG A 34 -12.39 -9.90 19.28
N VAL A 35 -13.24 -9.63 18.29
CA VAL A 35 -13.20 -10.32 16.99
C VAL A 35 -11.87 -10.07 16.28
N MET A 36 -11.39 -8.82 16.25
CA MET A 36 -10.09 -8.51 15.62
C MET A 36 -8.90 -9.19 16.33
N MET A 37 -8.96 -9.33 17.66
CA MET A 37 -7.92 -10.02 18.42
C MET A 37 -7.91 -11.54 18.16
N ASP A 38 -9.09 -12.17 18.03
CA ASP A 38 -9.22 -13.60 17.71
C ASP A 38 -8.75 -13.93 16.28
N GLU A 39 -8.88 -12.99 15.33
CA GLU A 39 -8.39 -13.12 13.95
C GLU A 39 -6.89 -12.85 13.80
N GLY A 40 -6.17 -12.53 14.89
CA GLY A 40 -4.74 -12.21 14.86
C GLY A 40 -4.41 -10.89 14.16
N ILE A 41 -5.41 -10.02 14.01
CA ILE A 41 -5.24 -8.68 13.46
C ILE A 41 -4.76 -7.78 14.60
N GLU A 42 -3.48 -7.38 14.57
CA GLU A 42 -2.94 -6.39 15.51
C GLU A 42 -3.68 -5.07 15.31
N VAL A 43 -4.57 -4.74 16.24
CA VAL A 43 -5.20 -3.44 16.31
C VAL A 43 -4.15 -2.47 16.81
N LEU A 44 -3.67 -1.60 15.90
CA LEU A 44 -2.77 -0.49 16.25
C LEU A 44 -3.33 0.24 17.46
N ASP A 45 -2.47 0.56 18.42
CA ASP A 45 -2.91 1.37 19.54
C ASP A 45 -3.36 2.76 19.05
N ALA A 46 -4.07 3.52 19.90
CA ALA A 46 -4.62 4.82 19.48
C ALA A 46 -3.54 5.80 19.00
N GLU A 47 -2.30 5.66 19.45
CA GLU A 47 -1.17 6.51 19.10
C GLU A 47 -0.49 6.05 17.80
N GLU A 48 -0.42 4.74 17.57
CA GLU A 48 0.06 4.11 16.33
C GLU A 48 -0.94 4.30 15.18
N ALA A 49 -2.23 4.19 15.45
CA ALA A 49 -3.29 4.47 14.49
C ALA A 49 -3.31 5.96 14.08
N GLU A 50 -2.99 6.87 15.02
CA GLU A 50 -2.85 8.31 14.71
C GLU A 50 -1.60 8.59 13.84
N LYS A 51 -0.55 7.77 13.98
CA LYS A 51 0.69 7.88 13.19
C LYS A 51 0.62 7.13 11.86
N ALA A 52 -0.28 6.15 11.72
CA ALA A 52 -0.46 5.38 10.50
C ALA A 52 -0.94 6.30 9.37
N THR A 53 -0.08 6.50 8.38
CA THR A 53 -0.38 7.31 7.22
C THR A 53 -0.67 6.41 6.02
N PRO A 54 -1.42 6.89 5.02
CA PRO A 54 -1.56 6.18 3.75
C PRO A 54 -0.21 5.90 3.05
N LEU A 55 0.88 6.56 3.47
CA LEU A 55 2.23 6.32 2.93
C LEU A 55 2.79 4.98 3.40
N ASP A 56 2.34 4.45 4.55
CA ASP A 56 2.81 3.17 5.08
C ASP A 56 2.34 1.98 4.23
N ALA A 57 1.30 2.18 3.40
CA ALA A 57 0.86 1.22 2.39
C ALA A 57 1.81 1.15 1.17
N LEU A 58 2.73 2.11 1.01
CA LEU A 58 3.69 2.11 -0.10
C LEU A 58 4.93 1.29 0.26
N VAL A 59 5.00 0.08 -0.29
CA VAL A 59 6.14 -0.83 -0.09
C VAL A 59 6.99 -0.95 -1.35
N GLY A 60 8.31 -1.07 -1.17
CA GLY A 60 9.26 -1.27 -2.27
C GLY A 60 9.47 -2.74 -2.68
N THR A 61 9.20 -3.67 -1.76
CA THR A 61 9.23 -5.12 -1.96
C THR A 61 8.08 -5.72 -1.15
N PRO A 62 7.08 -6.32 -1.80
CA PRO A 62 5.99 -7.01 -1.10
C PRO A 62 6.49 -8.19 -0.26
N LEU A 63 5.83 -8.44 0.86
CA LEU A 63 6.04 -9.56 1.77
C LEU A 63 4.90 -10.58 1.68
N PRO A 64 5.15 -11.88 1.96
CA PRO A 64 4.12 -12.91 1.82
C PRO A 64 2.88 -12.58 2.66
N GLY A 65 1.71 -12.61 2.01
CA GLY A 65 0.44 -12.18 2.60
C GLY A 65 -0.01 -10.77 2.19
N ASP A 66 0.87 -9.97 1.59
CA ASP A 66 0.50 -8.65 1.07
C ASP A 66 -0.41 -8.74 -0.16
N GLU A 67 -1.42 -7.88 -0.23
CA GLU A 67 -2.25 -7.68 -1.41
C GLU A 67 -1.71 -6.51 -2.26
N ILE A 68 -1.20 -6.82 -3.46
CA ILE A 68 -0.63 -5.79 -4.34
C ILE A 68 -1.72 -5.16 -5.22
N LEU A 69 -2.11 -3.95 -4.86
CA LEU A 69 -3.16 -3.20 -5.56
C LEU A 69 -2.65 -2.60 -6.88
N GLU A 70 -1.56 -1.82 -6.84
CA GLU A 70 -1.05 -1.05 -7.97
C GLU A 70 0.47 -0.84 -7.86
N ALA A 71 1.14 -0.61 -8.99
CA ALA A 71 2.57 -0.31 -9.05
C ALA A 71 2.81 1.16 -9.41
N ILE A 72 3.43 1.91 -8.49
CA ILE A 72 3.68 3.35 -8.69
C ILE A 72 5.14 3.56 -9.12
N PRO A 73 5.39 4.11 -10.33
CA PRO A 73 6.74 4.41 -10.77
C PRO A 73 7.32 5.62 -10.03
N VAL A 74 8.54 5.49 -9.51
CA VAL A 74 9.25 6.59 -8.82
C VAL A 74 10.66 6.77 -9.37
N CYS A 75 11.17 8.00 -9.32
CA CYS A 75 12.58 8.31 -9.55
C CYS A 75 13.15 8.94 -8.28
N ALA A 76 14.13 8.28 -7.67
CA ALA A 76 14.71 8.71 -6.39
C ALA A 76 16.23 8.49 -6.38
N PRO A 77 16.96 9.09 -5.43
CA PRO A 77 18.37 8.78 -5.20
C PRO A 77 18.59 7.29 -4.95
N TRP A 78 19.67 6.72 -5.49
CA TRP A 78 19.93 5.27 -5.43
C TRP A 78 19.87 4.68 -4.02
N ASN A 79 20.38 5.41 -3.02
CA ASN A 79 20.40 4.96 -1.63
C ASN A 79 18.99 4.85 -1.01
N ALA A 80 18.01 5.60 -1.51
CA ALA A 80 16.63 5.51 -1.06
C ALA A 80 15.91 4.27 -1.63
N LEU A 81 16.41 3.71 -2.74
CA LEU A 81 15.85 2.54 -3.41
C LEU A 81 16.41 1.21 -2.88
N GLY A 82 17.02 1.22 -1.69
CA GLY A 82 17.64 0.02 -1.10
C GLY A 82 16.69 -1.17 -1.01
N LYS A 83 15.46 -0.93 -0.52
CA LYS A 83 14.40 -1.93 -0.32
C LYS A 83 13.54 -2.20 -1.56
N PHE A 84 13.85 -1.60 -2.70
CA PHE A 84 13.11 -1.84 -3.94
C PHE A 84 13.68 -3.05 -4.67
N LYS A 85 12.79 -3.99 -4.98
CA LYS A 85 13.06 -5.17 -5.81
C LYS A 85 13.33 -4.77 -7.26
N TYR A 86 12.40 -4.03 -7.86
CA TYR A 86 12.52 -3.55 -9.24
C TYR A 86 13.16 -2.16 -9.27
N LYS A 87 14.46 -2.09 -9.60
CA LYS A 87 15.19 -0.82 -9.73
C LYS A 87 16.22 -0.83 -10.86
N ALA A 88 16.40 0.32 -11.49
CA ALA A 88 17.43 0.54 -12.50
C ALA A 88 18.18 1.83 -12.20
N LYS A 89 19.50 1.82 -12.35
CA LYS A 89 20.32 3.02 -12.12
C LYS A 89 20.33 3.85 -13.40
N LEU A 90 19.97 5.12 -13.28
CA LEU A 90 20.04 6.08 -14.37
C LEU A 90 21.22 7.03 -14.14
N GLN A 91 22.04 7.23 -15.17
CA GLN A 91 23.11 8.22 -15.17
C GLN A 91 22.88 9.22 -16.32
N PRO A 92 23.34 10.47 -16.22
CA PRO A 92 23.35 11.37 -17.37
C PRO A 92 24.03 10.71 -18.58
N GLY A 93 23.42 10.85 -19.76
CA GLY A 93 23.89 10.16 -20.96
C GLY A 93 23.23 10.68 -22.23
N ALA A 94 23.37 9.94 -23.33
CA ALA A 94 22.89 10.37 -24.65
C ALA A 94 21.48 9.86 -25.02
N VAL A 95 20.95 8.85 -24.31
CA VAL A 95 19.69 8.20 -24.67
C VAL A 95 18.50 9.01 -24.14
N LYS A 96 17.51 9.31 -24.98
CA LYS A 96 16.28 10.00 -24.54
C LYS A 96 15.60 9.22 -23.43
N LYS A 97 15.10 9.91 -22.39
CA LYS A 97 14.45 9.28 -21.23
C LYS A 97 13.37 8.25 -21.59
N GLY A 98 12.51 8.53 -22.58
CA GLY A 98 11.48 7.57 -22.99
C GLY A 98 12.02 6.25 -23.55
N LYS A 99 13.14 6.29 -24.29
CA LYS A 99 13.80 5.06 -24.77
C LYS A 99 14.44 4.29 -23.61
N ALA A 100 15.09 5.00 -22.69
CA ALA A 100 15.70 4.41 -21.51
C ALA A 100 14.66 3.75 -20.59
N THR A 101 13.54 4.42 -20.31
CA THR A 101 12.43 3.87 -19.53
C THR A 101 11.82 2.64 -20.21
N LYS A 102 11.60 2.69 -21.52
CA LYS A 102 11.11 1.54 -22.28
C LYS A 102 12.05 0.35 -22.16
N GLU A 103 13.36 0.57 -22.29
CA GLU A 103 14.37 -0.48 -22.16
C GLU A 103 14.32 -1.18 -20.79
N VAL A 104 14.16 -0.42 -19.70
CA VAL A 104 14.04 -0.97 -18.34
C VAL A 104 12.77 -1.83 -18.20
N VAL A 105 11.62 -1.30 -18.61
CA VAL A 105 10.33 -2.01 -18.48
C VAL A 105 10.32 -3.28 -19.33
N GLU A 106 10.80 -3.22 -20.57
CA GLU A 106 10.90 -4.39 -21.45
C GLU A 106 11.86 -5.45 -20.89
N ARG A 107 12.92 -5.02 -20.20
CA ARG A 107 13.82 -5.96 -19.52
C ARG A 107 13.10 -6.73 -18.41
N TRP A 108 12.37 -6.05 -17.54
CA TRP A 108 11.59 -6.71 -16.47
C TRP A 108 10.50 -7.62 -17.03
N LYS A 109 9.81 -7.21 -18.10
CA LYS A 109 8.87 -8.08 -18.82
C LYS A 109 9.54 -9.34 -19.35
N ALA A 110 10.73 -9.22 -19.94
CA ALA A 110 11.48 -10.38 -20.43
C ALA A 110 11.94 -11.29 -19.30
N ASP A 111 12.37 -10.72 -18.17
CA ASP A 111 12.79 -11.49 -16.99
C ASP A 111 11.62 -12.34 -16.44
N SER A 112 10.37 -11.83 -16.48
CA SER A 112 9.17 -12.59 -16.10
C SER A 112 8.86 -13.80 -16.99
N GLY A 113 9.40 -13.83 -18.21
CA GLY A 113 9.19 -14.94 -19.16
C GLY A 113 10.16 -16.10 -18.97
N LYS A 114 11.17 -15.97 -18.10
CA LYS A 114 12.15 -17.03 -17.86
C LYS A 114 11.53 -18.16 -17.05
N LYS A 115 11.92 -19.40 -17.36
CA LYS A 115 11.46 -20.59 -16.64
C LYS A 115 11.85 -20.48 -15.16
N GLY A 116 10.85 -20.53 -14.28
CA GLY A 116 11.04 -20.48 -12.83
C GLY A 116 11.29 -19.07 -12.26
N ALA A 117 11.12 -18.01 -13.06
CA ALA A 117 11.22 -16.64 -12.56
C ALA A 117 10.02 -16.22 -11.71
N VAL A 118 8.84 -16.77 -12.01
CA VAL A 118 7.60 -16.48 -11.30
C VAL A 118 7.37 -17.52 -10.20
N ASP A 119 7.17 -17.05 -8.98
CA ASP A 119 6.66 -17.84 -7.86
C ASP A 119 5.14 -17.69 -7.79
N GLU A 120 4.42 -18.71 -8.28
CA GLU A 120 2.95 -18.74 -8.26
C GLU A 120 2.37 -18.70 -6.84
N SER A 121 3.15 -19.07 -5.82
CA SER A 121 2.69 -19.08 -4.43
C SER A 121 2.89 -17.74 -3.71
N SER A 122 3.63 -16.80 -4.30
CA SER A 122 3.94 -15.49 -3.70
C SER A 122 4.55 -15.60 -2.29
N LEU A 123 5.48 -16.53 -2.09
CA LEU A 123 6.14 -16.79 -0.80
C LEU A 123 7.61 -16.36 -0.82
N ASP A 124 8.28 -16.43 -1.97
CA ASP A 124 9.67 -16.01 -2.14
C ASP A 124 9.72 -14.55 -2.62
N SER A 125 10.08 -13.62 -1.73
CA SER A 125 10.14 -12.18 -2.05
C SER A 125 11.19 -11.84 -3.11
N GLU A 126 12.21 -12.69 -3.32
CA GLU A 126 13.24 -12.48 -4.33
C GLU A 126 12.77 -12.89 -5.74
N ARG A 127 11.74 -13.73 -5.84
CA ARG A 127 11.15 -14.16 -7.12
C ARG A 127 10.01 -13.27 -7.54
N MET A 128 9.77 -13.14 -8.84
CA MET A 128 8.64 -12.34 -9.32
C MET A 128 7.31 -12.99 -8.93
N TRP A 129 6.34 -12.21 -8.51
CA TRP A 129 4.99 -12.72 -8.20
C TRP A 129 4.02 -12.49 -9.35
N PRO A 130 2.96 -13.30 -9.49
CA PRO A 130 1.99 -13.17 -10.58
C PRO A 130 1.43 -11.76 -10.70
N ARG A 131 1.04 -11.16 -9.57
CA ARG A 131 0.49 -9.80 -9.53
C ARG A 131 1.54 -8.73 -9.87
N GLU A 132 2.78 -8.86 -9.41
CA GLU A 132 3.87 -7.95 -9.81
C GLU A 132 4.10 -8.01 -11.33
N VAL A 133 4.12 -9.22 -11.89
CA VAL A 133 4.33 -9.45 -13.33
C VAL A 133 3.19 -8.85 -14.15
N GLU A 134 1.95 -9.02 -13.70
CA GLU A 134 0.78 -8.42 -14.32
C GLU A 134 0.91 -6.90 -14.40
N LEU A 135 1.24 -6.26 -13.26
CA LEU A 135 1.41 -4.81 -13.18
C LEU A 135 2.57 -4.32 -14.05
N ILE A 136 3.73 -4.99 -14.00
CA ILE A 136 4.89 -4.67 -14.87
C ILE A 136 4.53 -4.78 -16.35
N LYS A 137 3.71 -5.77 -16.74
CA LYS A 137 3.26 -5.93 -18.13
C LYS A 137 2.26 -4.86 -18.54
N GLY A 138 1.40 -4.43 -17.61
CA GLY A 138 0.38 -3.40 -17.81
C GLY A 138 0.91 -1.96 -17.83
N MET A 139 2.12 -1.72 -17.33
CA MET A 139 2.73 -0.39 -17.28
C MET A 139 2.85 0.29 -18.66
N LYS A 140 2.33 1.51 -18.75
CA LYS A 140 2.51 2.38 -19.91
C LYS A 140 3.75 3.24 -19.73
N VAL A 141 4.66 3.20 -20.70
CA VAL A 141 5.93 3.93 -20.64
C VAL A 141 5.69 5.43 -20.51
N GLU A 142 4.67 5.94 -21.19
CA GLU A 142 4.27 7.34 -21.23
C GLU A 142 3.95 7.91 -19.84
N GLU A 143 3.34 7.10 -18.97
CA GLU A 143 2.99 7.49 -17.60
C GLU A 143 4.26 7.54 -16.71
N ILE A 144 5.25 6.68 -17.00
CA ILE A 144 6.52 6.57 -16.24
C ILE A 144 7.52 7.67 -16.65
N VAL A 145 7.55 8.06 -17.93
CA VAL A 145 8.54 9.04 -18.46
C VAL A 145 8.53 10.37 -17.68
N ASN A 146 7.38 10.75 -17.12
CA ASN A 146 7.22 11.98 -16.36
C ASN A 146 7.93 11.94 -15.00
N CYS A 147 8.18 10.74 -14.45
CA CYS A 147 8.94 10.57 -13.21
C CYS A 147 10.44 10.82 -13.41
N VAL A 148 10.97 10.72 -14.64
CA VAL A 148 12.41 10.90 -14.91
C VAL A 148 12.72 12.38 -15.17
N PRO A 149 13.49 13.04 -14.27
CA PRO A 149 13.73 14.49 -14.36
C PRO A 149 14.70 14.87 -15.50
N ALA A 150 15.64 13.99 -15.84
CA ALA A 150 16.64 14.25 -16.88
C ALA A 150 16.12 13.90 -18.28
N GLY A 151 16.32 14.79 -19.27
CA GLY A 151 15.86 14.56 -20.65
C GLY A 151 16.63 13.47 -21.40
N LYS A 152 17.92 13.27 -21.08
CA LYS A 152 18.76 12.21 -21.62
C LYS A 152 19.56 11.52 -20.51
N VAL A 153 19.55 10.20 -20.55
CA VAL A 153 20.15 9.33 -19.55
C VAL A 153 20.83 8.14 -20.22
N ARG A 154 21.52 7.33 -19.43
CA ARG A 154 22.01 5.99 -19.74
C ARG A 154 21.49 5.08 -18.64
N VAL A 155 20.96 3.93 -19.04
CA VAL A 155 20.53 2.88 -18.11
C VAL A 155 21.74 2.05 -17.69
N MET A 156 21.82 1.78 -16.39
CA MET A 156 22.77 0.87 -15.76
C MET A 156 21.94 -0.13 -14.96
N MET A 157 21.66 -1.30 -15.54
CA MET A 157 20.99 -2.38 -14.82
C MET A 157 22.05 -3.33 -14.26
N SER A 158 22.06 -3.53 -12.94
CA SER A 158 22.52 -4.80 -12.38
C SER A 158 21.43 -5.82 -12.66
N GLY A 159 21.79 -7.07 -13.02
CA GLY A 159 20.81 -8.11 -13.34
C GLY A 159 19.72 -8.21 -12.27
N GLY A 160 18.47 -8.31 -12.74
CA GLY A 160 17.31 -8.66 -11.92
C GLY A 160 17.19 -10.16 -11.72
#